data_AF-A0AB73T2Y3-F1
#
_entry.id   AF-A0AB73T2Y3-F1
#
_cell.length_a   1.000
_cell.length_b   1.000
_cell.length_c   1.000
_cell.angle_alpha   90.00
_cell.angle_beta   90.00
_cell.angle_gamma   90.00
#
_symmetry.space_group_name_H-M   'P 1'
#
loop_
_entity.id
_entity.type
_entity.pdbx_description
1 polymer ?
#
loop_
_entity_poly.entity_id
_entity_poly.type
_entity_poly.pdbx_seq_one_letter_code
_entity_poly.pdbx_strand_id
1 'polypeptide(L)'
;MEINEQLQPAADEKYEDNQEILCIEIRSGGRSSLLPVELVEAVISSPVVADIPESREEIIGIGMYGRCVVPYYQLSDEACSNKGQRDIRCGVILRGQQGCAGIAADEISEEKKVLTCEYEEQIPEHLRWILGGNKCDKTGRQGI
;
A
#
# COMPACT_ATOMS: atom_id res chain seq x y z
N MET A 1 -32.53 -44.00 1.53
CA MET A 1 -31.92 -43.18 0.45
C MET A 1 -31.38 -41.96 1.16
N GLU A 2 -30.16 -42.08 1.69
CA GLU A 2 -29.49 -41.03 2.46
C GLU A 2 -28.89 -40.04 1.48
N ILE A 3 -29.33 -38.78 1.56
CA ILE A 3 -28.77 -37.70 0.78
C ILE A 3 -27.47 -37.33 1.47
N ASN A 4 -26.34 -37.65 0.81
CA ASN A 4 -24.99 -37.50 1.34
C ASN A 4 -24.71 -36.09 1.88
N GLU A 5 -24.39 -36.06 3.16
CA GLU A 5 -23.94 -34.95 4.01
C GLU A 5 -22.51 -34.47 3.64
N GLN A 6 -22.15 -34.49 2.36
CA GLN A 6 -20.79 -34.21 1.87
C GLN A 6 -20.68 -32.97 0.95
N LEU A 7 -21.75 -32.18 0.83
CA LEU A 7 -21.75 -30.98 -0.02
C LEU A 7 -21.42 -29.67 0.71
N GLN A 8 -20.98 -29.71 1.97
CA GLN A 8 -20.76 -28.49 2.77
C GLN A 8 -19.33 -27.98 3.05
N PRO A 9 -18.20 -28.59 2.63
CA PRO A 9 -16.91 -27.90 2.83
C PRO A 9 -16.41 -27.12 1.60
N ALA A 10 -17.06 -27.20 0.43
CA ALA A 10 -16.59 -26.48 -0.78
C ALA A 10 -17.05 -25.02 -0.86
N ALA A 11 -17.91 -24.58 0.06
CA ALA A 11 -18.46 -23.22 0.07
C ALA A 11 -17.73 -22.25 1.01
N ASP A 12 -16.80 -22.71 1.86
CA ASP A 12 -16.14 -21.83 2.83
C ASP A 12 -14.76 -21.34 2.39
N GLU A 13 -14.03 -22.04 1.51
CA GLU A 13 -12.68 -21.62 1.08
C GLU A 13 -12.65 -20.65 -0.12
N LYS A 14 -13.81 -20.29 -0.70
CA LYS A 14 -13.91 -19.42 -1.89
C LYS A 14 -14.60 -18.07 -1.68
N TYR A 15 -15.03 -17.77 -0.45
CA TYR A 15 -15.78 -16.54 -0.17
C TYR A 15 -14.95 -15.42 0.48
N GLU A 16 -13.66 -15.64 0.77
CA GLU A 16 -12.80 -14.60 1.34
C GLU A 16 -12.22 -13.64 0.27
N ASP A 17 -12.12 -14.04 -1.00
CA ASP A 17 -11.50 -13.23 -2.08
C ASP A 17 -12.41 -12.17 -2.74
N ASN A 18 -13.71 -12.13 -2.36
CA ASN A 18 -14.71 -11.22 -2.94
C ASN A 18 -15.21 -10.15 -1.95
N GLN A 19 -14.51 -9.92 -0.84
CA GLN A 19 -14.84 -8.78 0.01
C GLN A 19 -14.55 -7.47 -0.72
N GLU A 20 -15.47 -6.51 -0.59
CA GLU A 20 -15.23 -5.14 -1.05
C GLU A 20 -14.41 -4.41 0.02
N ILE A 21 -13.31 -3.80 -0.38
CA ILE A 21 -12.54 -2.87 0.46
C ILE A 21 -12.67 -1.45 -0.10
N LEU A 22 -12.60 -0.47 0.79
CA LEU A 22 -12.64 0.94 0.41
C LEU A 22 -11.21 1.43 0.16
N CYS A 23 -10.94 1.90 -1.05
CA CYS A 23 -9.64 2.37 -1.48
C CYS A 23 -9.71 3.80 -2.04
N ILE A 24 -8.60 4.52 -1.94
CA ILE A 24 -8.32 5.67 -2.81
C ILE A 24 -7.35 5.23 -3.90
N GLU A 25 -7.47 5.81 -5.09
CA GLU A 25 -6.45 5.70 -6.12
C GLU A 25 -5.50 6.88 -6.00
N ILE A 26 -4.21 6.60 -6.01
CA ILE A 26 -3.16 7.61 -6.05
C ILE A 26 -2.40 7.51 -7.36
N ARG A 27 -2.01 8.65 -7.93
CA ARG A 27 -1.02 8.69 -9.00
C ARG A 27 0.28 9.19 -8.42
N SER A 28 1.35 8.44 -8.60
CA SER A 28 2.70 8.79 -8.16
C SER A 28 3.64 8.45 -9.30
N GLY A 29 4.50 9.39 -9.73
CA GLY A 29 5.57 9.08 -10.68
C GLY A 29 5.08 8.41 -11.97
N GLY A 30 3.89 8.80 -12.44
CA GLY A 30 3.25 8.22 -13.63
C GLY A 30 2.51 6.89 -13.42
N ARG A 31 2.58 6.28 -12.22
CA ARG A 31 1.90 5.04 -11.87
C ARG A 31 0.66 5.29 -11.02
N SER A 32 -0.45 4.65 -11.38
CA SER A 32 -1.63 4.57 -10.51
C SER A 32 -1.50 3.40 -9.53
N SER A 33 -1.96 3.57 -8.30
CA SER A 33 -2.01 2.51 -7.29
C SER A 33 -3.18 2.68 -6.35
N LEU A 34 -3.80 1.57 -5.95
CA LEU A 34 -4.86 1.55 -4.94
C LEU A 34 -4.25 1.51 -3.54
N LEU A 35 -4.77 2.35 -2.64
CA LEU A 35 -4.44 2.34 -1.22
C LEU A 35 -5.72 2.16 -0.40
N PRO A 36 -5.79 1.15 0.49
CA PRO A 36 -6.90 0.99 1.40
C PRO A 36 -7.03 2.19 2.32
N VAL A 37 -8.23 2.75 2.43
CA VAL A 37 -8.50 3.92 3.27
C VAL A 37 -8.18 3.64 4.74
N GLU A 38 -8.35 2.41 5.18
CA GLU A 38 -8.01 1.99 6.55
C GLU A 38 -6.52 2.15 6.92
N LEU A 39 -5.63 2.16 5.93
CA LEU A 39 -4.19 2.37 6.13
C LEU A 39 -3.81 3.85 6.04
N VAL A 40 -4.69 4.69 5.49
CA VAL A 40 -4.45 6.12 5.31
C VAL A 40 -4.71 6.84 6.62
N GLU A 41 -3.63 7.37 7.19
CA GLU A 41 -3.67 8.21 8.38
C GLU A 41 -4.06 9.65 8.04
N ALA A 42 -3.48 10.20 6.95
CA ALA A 42 -3.70 11.57 6.54
C ALA A 42 -3.33 11.80 5.08
N VAL A 43 -3.96 12.81 4.48
CA VAL A 43 -3.55 13.41 3.22
C VAL A 43 -3.03 14.82 3.50
N ILE A 44 -1.80 15.10 3.10
CA ILE A 44 -1.12 16.37 3.33
C ILE A 44 -0.93 17.07 1.98
N SER A 45 -1.44 18.29 1.84
CA SER A 45 -1.14 19.13 0.69
C SER A 45 0.27 19.71 0.80
N SER A 46 1.05 19.64 -0.27
CA SER A 46 2.40 20.22 -0.38
C SER A 46 3.32 19.91 0.81
N PRO A 47 3.58 18.63 1.14
CA PRO A 47 4.45 18.27 2.25
C PRO A 47 5.88 18.76 2.01
N VAL A 48 6.50 19.28 3.07
CA VAL A 48 7.94 19.61 3.05
C VAL A 48 8.73 18.34 3.27
N VAL A 49 9.46 17.92 2.23
CA VAL A 49 10.32 16.73 2.26
C VAL A 49 11.77 17.14 2.06
N ALA A 50 12.60 16.82 3.04
CA ALA A 50 14.04 17.02 2.99
C ALA A 50 14.72 15.81 2.35
N ASP A 51 15.65 16.05 1.44
CA ASP A 51 16.43 14.99 0.78
C ASP A 51 17.30 14.24 1.79
N ILE A 52 17.49 12.94 1.55
CA ILE A 52 18.41 12.09 2.31
C ILE A 52 19.54 11.67 1.36
N PRO A 53 20.78 12.15 1.60
CA PRO A 53 21.94 11.71 0.84
C PRO A 53 22.07 10.18 0.87
N GLU A 54 22.44 9.59 -0.26
CA GLU A 54 22.69 8.15 -0.39
C GLU A 54 21.48 7.25 -0.05
N SER A 55 20.26 7.81 -0.05
CA SER A 55 19.03 7.02 0.10
C SER A 55 18.87 5.98 -1.02
N ARG A 56 18.01 4.98 -0.80
CA ARG A 56 17.55 4.13 -1.90
C ARG A 56 16.74 4.95 -2.90
N GLU A 57 16.69 4.51 -4.15
CA GLU A 57 15.98 5.24 -5.22
C GLU A 57 14.49 5.43 -4.93
N GLU A 58 13.86 4.47 -4.23
CA GLU A 58 12.46 4.57 -3.83
C GLU A 58 12.20 5.62 -2.73
N ILE A 59 13.22 6.04 -1.97
CA ILE A 59 13.10 7.02 -0.89
C ILE A 59 13.53 8.39 -1.40
N ILE A 60 12.54 9.28 -1.51
CA ILE A 60 12.74 10.65 -2.01
C ILE A 60 13.11 11.64 -0.91
N GLY A 61 13.00 11.24 0.36
CA GLY A 61 13.41 12.05 1.51
C GLY A 61 12.63 11.73 2.78
N ILE A 62 12.67 12.66 3.74
CA ILE A 62 11.91 12.62 4.99
C ILE A 62 11.10 13.90 5.19
N GLY A 63 9.89 13.74 5.69
CA GLY A 63 9.05 14.84 6.17
C GLY A 63 8.71 14.68 7.65
N MET A 64 7.98 15.65 8.17
CA MET A 64 7.43 15.61 9.52
C MET A 64 5.91 15.46 9.45
N TYR A 65 5.36 14.49 10.18
CA TYR A 65 3.93 14.38 10.45
C TYR A 65 3.72 14.37 11.96
N GLY A 66 3.10 15.43 12.49
CA GLY A 66 3.03 15.65 13.94
C GLY A 66 4.43 15.74 14.56
N ARG A 67 4.74 14.79 15.45
CA ARG A 67 6.07 14.65 16.09
C ARG A 67 6.90 13.49 15.53
N CYS A 68 6.45 12.87 14.45
CA CYS A 68 7.09 11.71 13.84
C CYS A 68 7.85 12.11 12.58
N VAL A 69 9.08 11.59 12.44
CA VAL A 69 9.82 11.62 11.18
C VAL A 69 9.21 10.55 10.27
N VAL A 70 8.85 10.94 9.06
CA VAL A 70 8.20 10.07 8.09
C VAL A 70 9.05 9.97 6.82
N PRO A 71 9.56 8.77 6.47
CA PRO A 71 10.18 8.57 5.16
C PRO A 71 9.14 8.70 4.06
N TYR A 72 9.46 9.46 3.02
CA TYR A 72 8.63 9.61 1.83
C TYR A 72 9.15 8.73 0.71
N TYR A 73 8.23 7.96 0.14
CA TYR A 73 8.46 7.07 -0.99
C TYR A 73 7.81 7.66 -2.24
N GLN A 74 8.41 7.39 -3.39
CA GLN A 74 7.76 7.56 -4.68
C GLN A 74 7.52 6.20 -5.30
N LEU A 75 6.27 5.96 -5.70
CA LEU A 75 5.92 4.79 -6.49
C LEU A 75 6.20 5.19 -7.93
N SER A 76 7.23 4.64 -8.57
CA SER A 76 7.50 4.83 -9.99
C SER A 76 8.00 3.52 -10.60
N ASP A 77 7.71 3.32 -11.88
CA ASP A 77 8.28 2.20 -12.64
C ASP A 77 9.68 2.53 -13.16
N GLU A 78 10.07 3.81 -13.13
CA GLU A 78 11.39 4.29 -13.53
C GLU A 78 12.26 4.62 -12.32
N ALA A 79 13.54 4.22 -12.39
CA ALA A 79 14.57 4.63 -11.46
C ALA A 79 14.68 6.17 -11.47
N CYS A 80 14.29 6.80 -10.37
CA CYS A 80 14.24 8.25 -10.27
C CYS A 80 15.66 8.85 -10.26
N SER A 81 16.16 9.26 -11.43
CA SER A 81 17.55 9.70 -11.61
C SER A 81 17.88 11.08 -11.03
N ASN A 82 16.89 11.85 -10.59
CA ASN A 82 17.09 13.23 -10.11
C ASN A 82 16.58 13.41 -8.67
N LYS A 83 17.44 13.20 -7.67
CA LYS A 83 17.20 13.49 -6.24
C LYS A 83 17.28 15.00 -5.90
N GLY A 84 16.84 15.85 -6.82
CA GLY A 84 16.68 17.28 -6.54
C GLY A 84 15.44 17.55 -5.68
N GLN A 85 15.28 18.78 -5.23
CA GLN A 85 14.09 19.24 -4.52
C GLN A 85 12.84 19.01 -5.41
N ARG A 86 12.09 17.95 -5.12
CA ARG A 86 10.85 17.60 -5.85
C ARG A 86 9.69 18.37 -5.22
N ASP A 87 8.93 19.06 -6.05
CA ASP A 87 7.71 19.73 -5.63
C ASP A 87 6.60 18.67 -5.50
N ILE A 88 6.45 18.12 -4.30
CA ILE A 88 5.45 17.09 -4.01
C ILE A 88 4.11 17.79 -3.82
N ARG A 89 3.14 17.50 -4.71
CA ARG A 89 1.82 18.13 -4.64
C ARG A 89 1.00 17.62 -3.45
N CYS A 90 1.03 16.31 -3.21
CA CYS A 90 0.33 15.72 -2.09
C CYS A 90 1.13 14.55 -1.49
N GLY A 91 1.01 14.39 -0.17
CA GLY A 91 1.59 13.30 0.59
C GLY A 91 0.52 12.48 1.27
N VAL A 92 0.48 11.18 1.01
CA VAL A 92 -0.39 10.24 1.72
C VAL A 92 0.41 9.63 2.86
N ILE A 93 0.01 9.90 4.10
CA ILE A 93 0.60 9.26 5.27
C ILE A 93 -0.13 7.94 5.50
N LEU A 94 0.64 6.87 5.48
CA LEU A 94 0.19 5.53 5.81
C LEU A 94 0.61 5.19 7.24
N ARG A 95 -0.27 4.53 7.98
CA ARG A 95 0.01 3.95 9.29
C ARG A 95 0.36 2.47 9.12
N GLY A 96 1.65 2.15 9.23
CA GLY A 96 2.13 0.79 9.29
C GLY A 96 2.27 0.28 10.72
N GLN A 97 2.59 -1.01 10.88
CA GLN A 97 2.77 -1.63 12.20
C GLN A 97 3.96 -1.06 13.00
N GLN A 98 5.01 -0.62 12.31
CA GLN A 98 6.26 -0.15 12.92
C GLN A 98 6.45 1.37 12.86
N GLY A 99 5.48 2.12 12.32
CA GLY A 99 5.58 3.57 12.16
C GLY A 99 4.75 4.08 10.99
N CYS A 100 5.04 5.32 10.58
CA CYS A 100 4.35 5.94 9.46
C CYS A 100 5.26 5.98 8.23
N ALA A 101 4.66 5.87 7.05
CA ALA A 101 5.32 6.07 5.77
C ALA A 101 4.55 7.13 4.97
N GLY A 102 5.26 7.98 4.24
CA GLY A 102 4.68 8.95 3.32
C GLY A 102 4.77 8.41 1.91
N ILE A 103 3.72 8.52 1.12
CA ILE A 103 3.78 8.33 -0.33
C ILE A 103 3.60 9.70 -0.97
N ALA A 104 4.58 10.12 -1.76
CA ALA A 104 4.43 11.29 -2.62
C ALA A 104 3.50 10.95 -3.78
N ALA A 105 2.46 11.74 -3.95
CA ALA A 105 1.49 11.59 -5.01
C ALA A 105 1.34 12.92 -5.80
N ASP A 106 1.06 12.76 -7.07
CA ASP A 106 0.72 13.81 -8.02
C ASP A 106 -0.78 14.13 -7.92
N GLU A 107 -1.61 13.10 -7.77
CA GLU A 107 -3.07 13.16 -7.70
C GLU A 107 -3.63 12.08 -6.75
N ILE A 108 -4.77 12.36 -6.13
CA ILE A 108 -5.54 11.44 -5.29
C ILE A 108 -6.98 11.49 -5.76
N SER A 109 -7.59 10.33 -6.02
CA SER A 109 -8.98 10.21 -6.41
C SER A 109 -9.93 10.25 -5.21
N GLU A 110 -11.23 10.31 -5.50
CA GLU A 110 -12.26 9.97 -4.52
C GLU A 110 -12.18 8.49 -4.12
N GLU A 111 -12.81 8.16 -2.98
CA GLU A 111 -12.89 6.81 -2.46
C GLU A 111 -13.74 5.91 -3.39
N LYS A 112 -13.28 4.69 -3.62
CA LYS A 112 -14.01 3.68 -4.40
C LYS A 112 -13.93 2.31 -3.74
N LYS A 113 -15.02 1.56 -3.85
CA LYS A 113 -15.05 0.15 -3.47
C LYS A 113 -14.42 -0.68 -4.56
N VAL A 114 -13.51 -1.56 -4.17
CA VAL A 114 -12.83 -2.51 -5.07
C VAL A 114 -12.86 -3.89 -4.42
N LEU A 115 -12.75 -4.94 -5.22
CA LEU A 115 -12.62 -6.29 -4.66
C LEU A 115 -11.23 -6.46 -4.06
N THR A 116 -11.12 -7.20 -2.94
CA THR A 116 -9.84 -7.49 -2.27
C THR A 116 -8.81 -8.05 -3.25
N CYS A 117 -9.21 -9.00 -4.11
CA CYS A 117 -8.33 -9.57 -5.14
C CYS A 117 -7.76 -8.53 -6.12
N GLU A 118 -8.55 -7.53 -6.55
CA GLU A 118 -8.08 -6.47 -7.46
C GLU A 118 -7.01 -5.57 -6.81
N TYR A 119 -7.08 -5.39 -5.49
CA TYR A 119 -6.08 -4.64 -4.72
C TYR A 119 -4.79 -5.43 -4.51
N GLU A 120 -4.89 -6.71 -4.14
CA GLU A 120 -3.71 -7.55 -3.82
C GLU A 120 -2.74 -7.70 -5.01
N GLU A 121 -3.27 -7.70 -6.24
CA GLU A 121 -2.48 -7.77 -7.48
C GLU A 121 -1.61 -6.52 -7.72
N GLN A 122 -1.92 -5.39 -7.09
CA GLN A 122 -1.28 -4.10 -7.39
C GLN A 122 -0.16 -3.71 -6.44
N ILE A 123 -0.04 -4.38 -5.29
CA ILE A 123 0.90 -4.00 -4.21
C ILE A 123 2.35 -4.18 -4.68
N PRO A 124 3.14 -3.10 -4.84
CA PRO A 124 4.55 -3.21 -5.14
C PRO A 124 5.27 -3.97 -4.01
N GLU A 125 6.18 -4.90 -4.35
CA GLU A 125 6.88 -5.71 -3.32
C GLU A 125 7.58 -4.87 -2.26
N HIS A 126 8.18 -3.74 -2.67
CA HIS A 126 8.87 -2.83 -1.76
C HIS A 126 7.92 -2.03 -0.84
N LEU A 127 6.60 -2.10 -1.02
CA LEU A 127 5.61 -1.53 -0.10
C LEU A 127 4.90 -2.59 0.73
N ARG A 128 5.05 -3.90 0.43
CA ARG A 128 4.38 -4.97 1.17
C ARG A 128 4.68 -4.94 2.67
N TRP A 129 5.89 -4.52 3.05
CA TRP A 129 6.26 -4.36 4.46
C TRP A 129 5.57 -3.15 5.12
N ILE A 130 5.22 -2.12 4.36
CA ILE A 130 4.48 -0.93 4.83
C ILE A 130 3.00 -1.29 4.97
N LEU A 131 2.46 -1.96 3.95
CA LEU A 131 1.04 -2.25 3.79
C LEU A 131 0.60 -3.53 4.49
N GLY A 132 1.53 -4.29 5.09
CA GLY A 132 1.19 -5.38 6.00
C GLY A 132 0.34 -6.47 5.36
N GLY A 133 0.80 -7.04 4.23
CA GLY A 133 0.31 -8.36 3.83
C GLY A 133 0.97 -9.40 4.74
N ASN A 134 0.23 -9.98 5.70
CA ASN A 134 0.62 -11.29 6.21
C ASN A 134 0.82 -12.17 4.96
N LYS A 135 2.00 -12.78 4.82
CA LYS A 135 2.10 -13.91 3.92
C LYS A 135 1.00 -14.87 4.36
N CYS A 136 0.04 -15.11 3.47
CA CYS A 136 -0.64 -16.39 3.49
C CYS A 136 0.48 -17.39 3.20
N ASP A 137 1.14 -17.88 4.25
CA ASP A 137 2.17 -18.89 4.17
C ASP A 137 1.51 -20.16 3.64
N LYS A 138 1.42 -20.28 2.30
CA LYS A 138 1.05 -21.51 1.60
C LYS A 138 2.19 -22.52 1.65
N THR A 139 2.85 -22.65 2.79
CA THR A 139 3.69 -23.80 3.12
C THR A 139 3.30 -24.31 4.49
N GLY A 140 2.15 -25.01 4.52
CA GLY A 140 2.01 -26.15 5.41
C GLY A 140 3.11 -27.16 5.07
N ARG A 141 4.29 -27.01 5.67
CA ARG A 141 5.16 -28.15 5.94
C ARG A 141 4.85 -28.55 7.37
N GLN A 142 3.98 -29.56 7.46
CA GLN A 142 3.85 -30.39 8.64
C GLN A 142 5.26 -30.79 9.09
N GLY A 143 5.58 -30.47 10.34
CA GLY A 143 6.69 -31.09 11.02
C GLY A 143 6.49 -32.59 11.04
N ILE A 144 7.53 -33.32 10.66
CA ILE A 144 7.77 -34.70 11.07
C ILE A 144 8.98 -34.65 11.99
#